data_AF-T0ZZA4-F1
#
_entry.id   AF-T0ZZA4-F1
#
_cell.length_a   1.000
_cell.length_b   1.000
_cell.length_c   1.000
_cell.angle_alpha   90.00
_cell.angle_beta   90.00
_cell.angle_gamma   90.00
#
_symmetry.space_group_name_H-M   'P 1'
#
loop_
_entity.id
_entity.type
_entity.pdbx_description
1 polymer ?
#
loop_
_entity_poly.entity_id
_entity_poly.type
_entity_poly.pdbx_seq_one_letter_code
_entity_poly.pdbx_strand_id
1 'polypeptide(L)'
;EESVRDILSLWERILSELSRGDEALGREIDWVIKWRLLDSYRKGRHRSWEDPEMSMLDYQYHDVDEHRGVYNLLLRQGKVERIALDREIEEAMESPPKTTRARLRGEHIRAAMAEHRSFTVDWTYMRLNDTPQETFFWMDPFTATEP
;
A
#
# COMPACT_ATOMS: atom_id res chain seq x y z
N GLU A 1 -7.26 -19.31 -8.79
CA GLU A 1 -6.88 -20.54 -8.05
C GLU A 1 -5.41 -20.54 -7.65
N GLU A 2 -4.49 -20.17 -8.55
CA GLU A 2 -3.04 -20.04 -8.26
C GLU A 2 -2.75 -19.10 -7.07
N SER A 3 -3.31 -17.88 -7.07
CA SER A 3 -3.12 -16.91 -5.97
C SER A 3 -3.57 -17.39 -4.58
N VAL A 4 -4.65 -18.19 -4.47
CA VAL A 4 -5.12 -18.67 -3.16
C VAL A 4 -4.14 -19.69 -2.59
N ARG A 5 -3.61 -20.57 -3.44
CA ARG A 5 -2.59 -21.53 -3.03
C ARG A 5 -1.33 -20.82 -2.57
N ASP A 6 -0.88 -19.81 -3.29
CA ASP A 6 0.32 -19.05 -2.94
C ASP A 6 0.17 -18.34 -1.58
N ILE A 7 -0.99 -17.73 -1.32
CA ILE A 7 -1.29 -17.09 -0.04
C ILE A 7 -1.28 -18.11 1.10
N LEU A 8 -1.92 -19.28 0.91
CA LEU A 8 -1.94 -20.34 1.92
C LEU A 8 -0.55 -20.90 2.19
N SER A 9 0.25 -21.13 1.15
CA SER A 9 1.63 -21.60 1.29
C SER A 9 2.51 -20.57 1.99
N LEU A 10 2.36 -19.29 1.67
CA LEU A 10 3.05 -18.20 2.36
C LEU A 10 2.67 -18.14 3.83
N TRP A 11 1.37 -18.25 4.13
CA TRP A 11 0.87 -18.20 5.49
C TRP A 11 1.36 -19.39 6.33
N GLU A 12 1.27 -20.62 5.80
CA GLU A 12 1.79 -21.82 6.46
C GLU A 12 3.29 -21.70 6.76
N ARG A 13 4.07 -21.19 5.80
CA ARG A 13 5.51 -20.95 5.99
C ARG A 13 5.76 -19.94 7.11
N ILE A 14 5.08 -18.78 7.10
CA ILE A 14 5.25 -17.75 8.13
C ILE A 14 4.94 -18.31 9.52
N LEU A 15 3.82 -19.04 9.68
CA LEU A 15 3.45 -19.65 10.96
C LEU A 15 4.49 -20.67 11.42
N SER A 16 4.98 -21.51 10.49
CA SER A 16 5.99 -22.52 10.78
C SER A 16 7.31 -21.90 11.22
N GLU A 17 7.77 -20.85 10.53
CA GLU A 17 8.99 -20.13 10.91
C GLU A 17 8.82 -19.46 12.27
N LEU A 18 7.73 -18.72 12.51
CA LEU A 18 7.46 -18.08 13.80
C LEU A 18 7.49 -19.07 14.98
N SER A 19 7.05 -20.32 14.79
CA SER A 19 7.10 -21.35 15.83
C SER A 19 8.53 -21.78 16.21
N ARG A 20 9.50 -21.59 15.32
CA ARG A 20 10.92 -21.94 15.49
C ARG A 20 11.77 -20.72 15.89
N GLY A 21 11.28 -19.52 15.60
CA GLY A 21 11.95 -18.24 15.85
C GLY A 21 11.70 -17.27 14.69
N ASP A 22 11.97 -15.99 14.90
CA ASP A 22 11.68 -14.99 13.86
C ASP A 22 12.84 -14.78 12.87
N GLU A 23 14.00 -15.44 13.07
CA GLU A 23 15.27 -15.18 12.35
C GLU A 23 15.14 -15.22 10.82
N ALA A 24 14.35 -16.15 10.27
CA ALA A 24 14.13 -16.28 8.84
C ALA A 24 13.24 -15.16 8.24
N LEU A 25 12.44 -14.47 9.07
CA LEU A 25 11.37 -13.56 8.63
C LEU A 25 11.77 -12.07 8.61
N GLY A 26 13.03 -11.75 8.90
CA GLY A 26 13.52 -10.38 9.08
C GLY A 26 13.64 -9.55 7.81
N ARG A 27 13.08 -10.03 6.70
CA ARG A 27 12.95 -9.31 5.43
C ARG A 27 11.49 -9.18 4.98
N GLU A 28 10.56 -9.85 5.65
CA GLU A 28 9.20 -10.07 5.15
C GLU A 28 8.13 -9.54 6.11
N ILE A 29 8.39 -9.61 7.41
CA ILE A 29 7.42 -9.24 8.44
C ILE A 29 7.87 -7.95 9.13
N ASP A 30 7.07 -6.88 9.00
CA ASP A 30 7.43 -5.53 9.45
C ASP A 30 7.87 -5.46 10.91
N TRP A 31 7.14 -6.11 11.82
CA TRP A 31 7.50 -6.07 13.23
C TRP A 31 8.83 -6.78 13.51
N VAL A 32 9.18 -7.82 12.74
CA VAL A 32 10.47 -8.53 12.85
C VAL A 32 11.60 -7.65 12.30
N ILE A 33 11.41 -7.06 11.11
CA ILE A 33 12.36 -6.12 10.48
C ILE A 33 12.66 -4.99 11.47
N LYS A 34 11.61 -4.36 11.98
CA LYS A 34 11.68 -3.26 12.93
C LYS A 34 12.33 -3.66 14.24
N TRP A 35 11.94 -4.80 14.82
CA TRP A 35 12.53 -5.28 16.06
C TRP A 35 14.05 -5.45 15.92
N ARG A 36 14.52 -6.01 14.80
CA ARG A 36 15.96 -6.15 14.53
C ARG A 36 16.67 -4.82 14.34
N LEU A 37 16.05 -3.90 13.61
CA LEU A 37 16.56 -2.55 13.44
C LEU A 37 16.75 -1.86 14.79
N LEU A 38 15.72 -1.88 15.63
CA LEU A 38 15.72 -1.25 16.94
C LEU A 38 16.70 -1.95 17.90
N ASP A 39 16.67 -3.29 17.99
CA ASP A 39 17.58 -4.03 18.88
C ASP A 39 19.05 -3.86 18.45
N SER A 40 19.33 -3.82 17.15
CA SER A 40 20.67 -3.51 16.63
C SER A 40 21.11 -2.09 17.00
N TYR A 41 20.24 -1.09 16.82
CA TYR A 41 20.52 0.29 17.19
C TYR A 41 20.78 0.42 18.70
N ARG A 42 19.93 -0.21 19.51
CA ARG A 42 19.99 -0.23 20.97
C ARG A 42 21.30 -0.85 21.46
N LYS A 43 21.66 -2.04 20.96
CA LYS A 43 22.90 -2.74 21.31
C LYS A 43 24.14 -1.95 20.86
N GLY A 44 24.13 -1.43 19.63
CA GLY A 44 25.25 -0.66 19.08
C GLY A 44 25.55 0.62 19.86
N ARG A 45 24.52 1.30 20.38
CA ARG A 45 24.66 2.57 21.14
C ARG A 45 24.52 2.42 22.65
N HIS A 46 24.42 1.19 23.16
CA HIS A 46 24.22 0.91 24.60
C HIS A 46 23.02 1.68 25.19
N ARG A 47 21.94 1.81 24.41
CA ARG A 47 20.72 2.52 24.80
C ARG A 47 19.75 1.61 25.56
N SER A 48 18.82 2.23 26.27
CA SER A 48 17.65 1.53 26.81
C SER A 48 16.48 1.58 25.83
N TRP A 49 15.47 0.74 26.04
CA TRP A 49 14.24 0.77 25.24
C TRP A 49 13.42 2.04 25.47
N GLU A 50 13.60 2.70 26.63
CA GLU A 50 12.91 3.93 27.01
C GLU A 50 13.58 5.21 26.46
N ASP A 51 14.70 5.08 25.72
CA ASP A 51 15.36 6.25 25.12
C ASP A 51 14.47 6.87 24.03
N PRO A 52 14.21 8.20 24.06
CA PRO A 52 13.39 8.88 23.04
C PRO A 52 13.86 8.66 21.59
N GLU A 53 15.16 8.44 21.37
CA GLU A 53 15.68 8.10 20.04
C GLU A 53 15.11 6.77 19.51
N MET A 54 14.79 5.81 20.39
CA MET A 54 14.16 4.54 20.01
C MET A 54 12.76 4.77 19.45
N SER A 55 11.96 5.59 20.13
CA SER A 55 10.61 5.98 19.68
C SER A 55 10.67 6.77 18.37
N MET A 56 11.67 7.63 18.21
CA MET A 56 11.87 8.37 16.97
C MET A 56 12.22 7.42 15.81
N LEU A 57 13.11 6.45 16.02
CA LEU A 57 13.48 5.48 15.00
C LEU A 57 12.30 4.57 14.61
N ASP A 58 11.47 4.18 15.59
CA ASP A 58 10.22 3.45 15.36
C ASP A 58 9.25 4.27 14.48
N TYR A 59 9.10 5.56 14.80
CA TYR A 59 8.28 6.48 13.99
C TYR A 59 8.83 6.63 12.56
N GLN A 60 10.14 6.84 12.41
CA GLN A 60 10.81 7.02 11.13
C GLN A 60 10.77 5.78 10.23
N TYR A 61 10.56 4.59 10.80
CA TYR A 61 10.30 3.36 10.02
C TYR A 61 9.12 3.55 9.06
N HIS A 62 8.09 4.28 9.47
CA HIS A 62 6.84 4.46 8.74
C HIS A 62 6.77 5.75 7.90
N ASP A 63 7.87 6.51 7.83
CA ASP A 63 7.90 7.71 6.99
C ASP A 63 7.86 7.30 5.50
N VAL A 64 6.82 7.77 4.80
CA VAL A 64 6.51 7.41 3.41
C VAL A 64 7.45 8.07 2.40
N ASP A 65 8.23 9.07 2.83
CA ASP A 65 9.22 9.73 1.98
C ASP A 65 10.26 8.70 1.48
N GLU A 66 10.41 8.65 0.17
CA GLU A 66 11.25 7.67 -0.51
C GLU A 66 12.70 7.79 -0.09
N HIS A 67 13.23 8.99 0.13
CA HIS A 67 14.66 9.20 0.35
C HIS A 67 15.06 9.08 1.82
N ARG A 68 14.20 9.51 2.75
CA ARG A 68 14.52 9.56 4.19
C ARG A 68 13.87 8.45 5.02
N GLY A 69 12.77 7.86 4.55
CA GLY A 69 12.04 6.84 5.28
C GLY A 69 12.89 5.62 5.57
N VAL A 70 12.90 5.15 6.82
CA VAL A 70 13.81 4.07 7.23
C VAL A 70 13.44 2.74 6.56
N TYR A 71 12.16 2.45 6.36
CA TYR A 71 11.73 1.32 5.53
C TYR A 71 12.29 1.42 4.10
N ASN A 72 12.15 2.59 3.46
CA ASN A 72 12.62 2.81 2.09
C ASN A 72 14.15 2.70 1.97
N LEU A 73 14.89 3.13 3.01
CA LEU A 73 16.34 2.94 3.10
C LEU A 73 16.71 1.45 3.20
N LEU A 74 16.02 0.69 4.05
CA LEU A 74 16.22 -0.77 4.18
C LEU A 74 15.89 -1.49 2.88
N LEU A 75 14.82 -1.05 2.20
CA LEU A 75 14.42 -1.60 0.91
C LEU A 75 15.50 -1.39 -0.16
N ARG A 76 16.07 -0.18 -0.28
CA ARG A 76 17.20 0.09 -1.19
C ARG A 76 18.46 -0.71 -0.87
N GLN A 77 18.67 -1.04 0.39
CA GLN A 77 19.76 -1.92 0.83
C GLN A 77 19.46 -3.41 0.57
N GLY A 78 18.31 -3.72 -0.05
CA GLY A 78 17.86 -5.07 -0.31
C GLY A 78 17.66 -5.85 0.98
N LYS A 79 17.17 -5.21 2.06
CA LYS A 79 16.88 -5.85 3.36
C LYS A 79 15.39 -6.16 3.57
N VAL A 80 14.55 -5.83 2.59
CA VAL A 80 13.10 -6.05 2.62
C VAL A 80 12.69 -6.72 1.31
N GLU A 81 11.83 -7.73 1.39
CA GLU A 81 11.18 -8.37 0.25
C GLU A 81 9.91 -7.61 -0.14
N ARG A 82 9.66 -7.50 -1.45
CA ARG A 82 8.46 -6.83 -2.00
C ARG A 82 7.57 -7.82 -2.72
N ILE A 83 6.28 -7.53 -2.70
CA ILE A 83 5.26 -8.27 -3.47
C ILE A 83 4.84 -7.56 -4.77
N ALA A 84 5.29 -6.32 -4.96
CA ALA A 84 4.96 -5.50 -6.12
C ALA A 84 6.21 -4.79 -6.65
N LEU A 85 6.28 -4.67 -7.98
CA LEU A 85 7.34 -3.99 -8.71
C LEU A 85 7.08 -2.49 -8.78
N ASP A 86 8.12 -1.68 -8.93
CA ASP A 86 7.99 -0.21 -9.05
C ASP A 86 7.06 0.19 -10.21
N ARG A 87 7.22 -0.45 -11.37
CA ARG A 87 6.35 -0.23 -12.54
C ARG A 87 4.86 -0.47 -12.26
N GLU A 88 4.53 -1.43 -11.38
CA GLU A 88 3.14 -1.77 -11.04
C GLU A 88 2.53 -0.71 -10.12
N ILE A 89 3.34 -0.15 -9.23
CA ILE A 89 2.96 0.97 -8.36
C ILE A 89 2.78 2.23 -9.18
N GLU A 90 3.72 2.55 -10.08
CA GLU A 90 3.65 3.69 -10.99
C GLU A 90 2.39 3.62 -11.89
N GLU A 91 2.08 2.45 -12.48
CA GLU A 91 0.85 2.27 -13.25
C GLU A 91 -0.40 2.52 -12.38
N ALA A 92 -0.41 2.03 -11.14
CA ALA A 92 -1.55 2.16 -10.23
C ALA A 92 -1.79 3.59 -9.72
N MET A 93 -0.80 4.48 -9.78
CA MET A 93 -0.97 5.90 -9.45
C MET A 93 -1.91 6.61 -10.43
N GLU A 94 -1.85 6.23 -11.71
CA GLU A 94 -2.59 6.89 -12.79
C GLU A 94 -3.77 6.05 -13.31
N SER A 95 -3.73 4.73 -13.10
CA SER A 95 -4.69 3.78 -13.65
C SER A 95 -5.50 3.07 -12.56
N PRO A 96 -6.83 3.18 -12.54
CA PRO A 96 -7.66 2.45 -11.60
C PRO A 96 -7.71 0.94 -11.91
N PRO A 97 -8.09 0.09 -10.93
CA PRO A 97 -8.33 -1.33 -11.16
C PRO A 97 -9.35 -1.59 -12.27
N LYS A 98 -8.96 -2.40 -13.26
CA LYS A 98 -9.72 -2.64 -14.51
C LYS A 98 -10.98 -3.51 -14.35
N THR A 99 -11.16 -4.13 -13.18
CA THR A 99 -12.17 -5.17 -12.90
C THR A 99 -13.27 -4.73 -11.95
N THR A 100 -13.29 -3.44 -11.57
CA THR A 100 -14.26 -2.90 -10.61
C THR A 100 -14.80 -1.56 -11.09
N ARG A 101 -15.84 -1.05 -10.42
CA ARG A 101 -16.38 0.30 -10.68
C ARG A 101 -15.37 1.44 -10.56
N ALA A 102 -14.21 1.20 -9.93
CA ALA A 102 -13.13 2.17 -9.91
C ALA A 102 -12.68 2.56 -11.33
N ARG A 103 -12.77 1.64 -12.30
CA ARG A 103 -12.54 1.91 -13.72
C ARG A 103 -13.50 2.96 -14.27
N LEU A 104 -14.81 2.72 -14.15
CA LEU A 104 -15.86 3.65 -14.59
C LEU A 104 -15.71 5.02 -13.96
N ARG A 105 -15.49 5.07 -12.65
CA ARG A 105 -15.23 6.32 -11.94
C ARG A 105 -14.03 7.07 -12.50
N GLY A 106 -12.91 6.38 -12.74
CA GLY A 106 -11.73 7.01 -13.32
C GLY A 106 -11.94 7.48 -14.77
N GLU A 107 -12.75 6.78 -15.55
CA GLU A 107 -13.11 7.17 -16.93
C GLU A 107 -14.02 8.42 -16.93
N HIS A 108 -15.06 8.46 -16.08
CA HIS A 108 -15.95 9.63 -15.96
C HIS A 108 -15.23 10.86 -15.42
N ILE A 109 -14.36 10.72 -14.43
CA ILE A 109 -13.51 11.82 -13.94
C ILE A 109 -12.64 12.37 -15.07
N ARG A 110 -11.97 11.50 -15.83
CA ARG A 110 -11.12 11.91 -16.96
C ARG A 110 -11.91 12.63 -18.04
N ALA A 111 -13.10 12.14 -18.39
CA ALA A 111 -13.99 12.79 -19.36
C ALA A 111 -14.42 14.20 -18.89
N ALA A 112 -14.89 14.33 -17.65
CA ALA A 112 -15.32 15.62 -17.12
C ALA A 112 -14.15 16.62 -17.00
N MET A 113 -12.95 16.16 -16.63
CA MET A 113 -11.74 16.99 -16.61
C MET A 113 -11.34 17.47 -18.01
N ALA A 114 -11.42 16.60 -19.02
CA ALA A 114 -11.13 16.96 -20.42
C ALA A 114 -12.10 18.00 -20.98
N GLU A 115 -13.35 17.99 -20.51
CA GLU A 115 -14.37 18.99 -20.86
C GLU A 115 -14.36 20.23 -19.95
N HIS A 116 -13.43 20.31 -18.98
CA HIS A 116 -13.36 21.37 -17.96
C HIS A 116 -14.66 21.56 -17.18
N ARG A 117 -15.42 20.49 -16.97
CA ARG A 117 -16.68 20.51 -16.20
C ARG A 117 -16.40 20.34 -14.72
N SER A 118 -17.13 21.08 -13.89
CA SER A 118 -17.08 20.91 -12.44
C SER A 118 -17.96 19.74 -12.01
N PHE A 119 -17.48 18.93 -11.07
CA PHE A 119 -18.19 17.74 -10.62
C PHE A 119 -17.95 17.47 -9.13
N THR A 120 -18.80 16.62 -8.55
CA THR A 120 -18.65 16.03 -7.22
C THR A 120 -18.67 14.52 -7.37
N VAL A 121 -17.73 13.82 -6.73
CA VAL A 121 -17.57 12.37 -6.86
C VAL A 121 -17.53 11.69 -5.49
N ASP A 122 -18.15 10.51 -5.42
CA ASP A 122 -18.15 9.59 -4.29
C ASP A 122 -17.76 8.18 -4.79
N TRP A 123 -17.88 7.15 -3.96
CA TRP A 123 -17.71 5.75 -4.31
C TRP A 123 -18.80 5.20 -5.22
N THR A 124 -20.04 5.68 -5.07
CA THR A 124 -21.23 5.13 -5.75
C THR A 124 -21.85 6.08 -6.76
N TYR A 125 -21.42 7.33 -6.83
CA TYR A 125 -21.96 8.28 -7.80
C TYR A 125 -20.96 9.37 -8.18
N MET A 126 -21.24 10.02 -9.30
CA MET A 126 -20.64 11.29 -9.70
C MET A 126 -21.73 12.21 -10.23
N ARG A 127 -21.76 13.45 -9.73
CA ARG A 127 -22.69 14.48 -10.17
C ARG A 127 -21.93 15.59 -10.88
N LEU A 128 -22.41 15.97 -12.07
CA LEU A 128 -21.95 17.15 -12.79
C LEU A 128 -22.67 18.38 -12.25
N ASN A 129 -21.92 19.45 -12.00
CA ASN A 129 -22.43 20.62 -11.29
C ASN A 129 -22.98 21.70 -12.23
N ASP A 130 -23.02 21.44 -13.54
CA ASP A 130 -23.64 22.30 -14.54
C ASP A 130 -25.17 22.10 -14.62
N THR A 131 -25.85 22.94 -15.40
CA THR A 131 -27.31 22.93 -15.53
C THR A 131 -27.71 22.45 -16.94
N PRO A 132 -28.51 21.37 -17.08
CA PRO A 132 -29.06 20.53 -16.01
C PRO A 132 -28.00 19.65 -15.34
N GLN A 133 -28.19 19.39 -14.04
CA GLN A 133 -27.29 18.52 -13.28
C GLN A 133 -27.52 17.06 -13.67
N GLU A 134 -26.50 16.42 -14.22
CA GLU A 134 -26.49 15.00 -14.53
C GLU A 134 -25.80 14.21 -13.42
N THR A 135 -26.29 13.00 -13.10
CA THR A 135 -25.68 12.13 -12.09
C THR A 135 -25.50 10.72 -12.62
N PHE A 136 -24.27 10.22 -12.58
CA PHE A 136 -23.91 8.84 -12.87
C PHE A 136 -23.87 8.03 -11.58
N PHE A 137 -24.33 6.78 -11.64
CA PHE A 137 -24.37 5.88 -10.49
C PHE A 137 -23.60 4.58 -10.77
N TRP A 138 -22.82 4.12 -9.80
CA TRP A 138 -22.03 2.88 -9.83
C TRP A 138 -22.34 2.02 -8.60
N MET A 139 -23.57 1.51 -8.53
CA MET A 139 -24.06 0.78 -7.36
C MET A 139 -23.39 -0.59 -7.20
N ASP A 140 -23.15 -1.28 -8.32
CA ASP A 140 -22.45 -2.57 -8.32
C ASP A 140 -20.92 -2.35 -8.28
N PRO A 141 -20.20 -2.83 -7.25
CA PRO A 141 -18.75 -2.69 -7.18
C PRO A 141 -17.99 -3.50 -8.25
N PHE A 142 -18.60 -4.53 -8.84
CA PHE A 142 -17.97 -5.42 -9.82
C PHE A 142 -18.14 -4.96 -11.27
N THR A 143 -19.07 -4.04 -11.53
CA THR A 143 -19.27 -3.50 -12.88
C THR A 143 -18.13 -2.55 -13.24
N ALA A 144 -17.31 -2.95 -14.22
CA ALA A 144 -16.15 -2.19 -14.67
C ALA A 144 -16.35 -1.44 -15.99
N THR A 145 -17.48 -1.67 -16.67
CA THR A 145 -17.84 -1.07 -17.96
C THR A 145 -19.31 -0.68 -17.94
N GLU A 146 -19.67 0.31 -18.76
CA GLU A 146 -21.09 0.64 -18.99
C GLU A 146 -21.78 -0.58 -19.64
N PRO A 147 -23.09 -0.78 -19.38
CA PRO A 147 -23.87 -1.83 -20.04
C PRO A 147 -23.87 -1.75 -21.57
#